data_AF-L1QNR1-F1
#
_entry.id   AF-L1QNR1-F1
#
_cell.length_a   1.000
_cell.length_b   1.000
_cell.length_c   1.000
_cell.angle_alpha   90.00
_cell.angle_beta   90.00
_cell.angle_gamma   90.00
#
_symmetry.space_group_name_H-M   'P 1'
#
loop_
_entity.id
_entity.type
_entity.pdbx_description
1 polymer ?
#
loop_
_entity_poly.entity_id
_entity_poly.type
_entity_poly.pdbx_seq_one_letter_code
_entity_poly.pdbx_strand_id
1 'polypeptide(L)' 'MGIDNNKIAAIELVMNQIEKQYGKGSIVRLGSNTIMNIEAISTGCLAVDIALGIGGVPRGRIIEIY' A
#
# COMPACT_ATOMS: atom_id res chain seq x y z
N MET A 1 23.51 17.10 -5.10
CA MET A 1 23.82 15.68 -5.38
C MET A 1 22.89 15.26 -6.51
N GLY A 2 23.36 15.27 -7.75
CA GLY A 2 22.54 14.92 -8.91
C GLY A 2 22.30 13.41 -8.90
N ILE A 3 21.07 12.98 -9.17
CA ILE A 3 20.74 11.56 -9.23
C ILE A 3 21.47 10.98 -10.45
N ASP A 4 22.34 9.99 -10.24
CA ASP A 4 23.07 9.35 -11.33
C ASP A 4 22.08 8.58 -12.22
N ASN A 5 21.96 8.96 -13.49
CA ASN A 5 21.06 8.28 -14.45
C ASN A 5 21.34 6.78 -14.59
N ASN A 6 22.61 6.35 -14.44
CA ASN A 6 22.98 4.94 -14.45
C ASN A 6 22.35 4.16 -13.29
N LYS A 7 22.19 4.79 -12.11
CA LYS A 7 21.51 4.17 -10.96
C LYS A 7 20.02 4.02 -11.21
N ILE A 8 19.38 5.01 -11.84
CA ILE A 8 17.95 4.93 -12.20
C ILE A 8 17.70 3.78 -13.18
N ALA A 9 18.50 3.68 -14.25
CA ALA A 9 18.36 2.61 -15.23
C ALA A 9 18.58 1.21 -14.63
N ALA A 10 19.55 1.07 -13.70
CA ALA A 10 19.76 -0.18 -12.98
C ALA A 10 18.55 -0.54 -12.10
N ILE A 11 17.94 0.43 -11.42
CA ILE A 11 16.73 0.21 -10.62
C ILE A 11 15.58 -0.27 -11.51
N GLU A 12 15.33 0.38 -12.65
CA GLU A 12 14.25 -0.03 -13.56
C GLU A 12 14.44 -1.43 -14.12
N LEU A 13 15.68 -1.82 -14.46
CA LEU A 13 15.99 -3.19 -14.87
C LEU A 13 15.67 -4.22 -13.78
N VAL A 14 16.05 -3.94 -12.53
CA VAL A 14 15.77 -4.83 -11.40
C VAL A 14 14.27 -4.94 -11.14
N MET A 15 13.54 -3.83 -11.18
CA MET A 15 12.07 -3.84 -11.01
C MET A 15 11.41 -4.73 -12.06
N ASN A 16 11.81 -4.61 -13.33
CA ASN A 16 11.29 -5.44 -14.42
C ASN A 16 11.64 -6.93 -14.25
N GLN A 17 12.84 -7.24 -13.74
CA GLN A 17 13.23 -8.62 -13.46
C GLN A 17 12.37 -9.25 -12.36
N ILE A 18 12.11 -8.52 -11.28
CA ILE A 18 11.26 -8.96 -10.18
C ILE A 18 9.82 -9.17 -10.67
N GLU A 19 9.24 -8.24 -11.42
CA GLU A 19 7.89 -8.40 -11.96
C GLU A 19 7.77 -9.59 -12.93
N LYS A 20 8.80 -9.85 -13.75
CA LYS A 20 8.79 -11.01 -14.66
C LYS A 20 8.85 -12.34 -13.90
N GLN A 21 9.58 -12.40 -12.78
CA GLN A 21 9.75 -13.62 -12.00
C GLN A 21 8.56 -13.91 -11.08
N TYR A 22 8.03 -12.88 -10.42
CA TYR A 22 7.05 -13.02 -9.34
C TYR A 22 5.64 -12.50 -9.71
N GLY A 23 5.47 -12.00 -10.94
CA GLY A 23 4.22 -11.46 -11.44
C GLY A 23 4.11 -9.93 -11.29
N LYS A 24 3.16 -9.34 -12.02
CA LYS A 24 2.89 -7.90 -11.97
C LYS A 24 2.48 -7.46 -10.56
N GLY A 25 3.01 -6.33 -10.11
CA GLY A 25 2.67 -5.79 -8.79
C GLY A 25 3.37 -6.51 -7.62
N SER A 26 4.30 -7.42 -7.89
CA SER A 26 5.18 -8.02 -6.88
C SER A 26 6.13 -7.01 -6.24
N ILE A 27 6.41 -5.90 -6.94
CA ILE A 27 7.15 -4.75 -6.42
C ILE A 27 6.57 -3.45 -6.98
N VAL A 28 6.29 -2.49 -6.11
CA VAL A 28 5.75 -1.18 -6.49
C VAL A 28 6.45 -0.08 -5.71
N ARG A 29 6.51 1.13 -6.27
CA ARG A 29 7.03 2.27 -5.52
C ARG A 29 6.01 2.69 -4.47
N LEU A 30 6.45 2.81 -3.22
CA LEU A 30 5.60 3.35 -2.17
C LEU A 30 5.15 4.77 -2.55
N GLY A 31 3.84 5.00 -2.62
CA GLY A 31 3.27 6.30 -3.02
C GLY A 31 3.09 6.52 -4.51
N SER A 32 3.31 5.52 -5.38
CA SER A 32 2.92 5.61 -6.80
C SER A 32 1.39 5.55 -6.95
N ASN A 33 0.69 6.65 -6.59
CA ASN A 33 -0.72 7.01 -6.82
C ASN A 33 -1.83 5.95 -6.67
N THR A 34 -1.53 4.77 -6.15
CA THR A 34 -2.51 3.93 -5.48
C THR A 34 -2.55 4.41 -4.04
N ILE A 35 -3.33 5.46 -3.77
CA ILE A 35 -3.95 5.56 -2.45
C ILE A 35 -4.63 4.21 -2.29
N MET A 36 -4.08 3.33 -1.46
CA MET A 36 -4.77 2.10 -1.10
C MET A 36 -6.05 2.59 -0.46
N ASN A 37 -7.15 2.58 -1.20
CA ASN A 37 -8.47 2.80 -0.63
C ASN A 37 -8.64 1.68 0.39
N ILE A 38 -8.41 2.00 1.66
CA ILE A 38 -8.60 1.06 2.74
C ILE A 38 -10.10 0.94 2.88
N GLU A 39 -10.65 -0.12 2.33
CA GLU A 39 -12.05 -0.44 2.56
C GLU A 39 -12.26 -0.72 4.06
N ALA A 40 -13.24 -0.06 4.65
CA ALA A 40 -13.61 -0.23 6.05
C ALA A 40 -14.97 -0.93 6.17
N ILE A 41 -15.16 -1.66 7.26
CA ILE A 41 -16.44 -2.25 7.69
C ILE A 41 -16.87 -1.50 8.94
N SER A 42 -18.08 -0.93 8.96
CA SER A 42 -18.61 -0.24 10.14
C SER A 42 -18.59 -1.16 11.36
N THR A 43 -18.20 -0.60 12.51
CA THR A 43 -18.24 -1.26 13.82
C THR A 43 -19.66 -1.41 14.37
N GLY A 44 -20.66 -0.78 13.73
CA GLY A 44 -22.01 -0.67 14.25
C GLY A 44 -22.19 0.43 15.30
N CYS A 45 -21.11 1.11 15.70
CA CYS A 45 -21.14 2.25 16.60
C CYS A 45 -20.57 3.49 15.89
N LEU A 46 -21.42 4.49 15.66
CA LEU A 46 -21.02 5.72 14.96
C LEU A 46 -19.85 6.44 15.63
N ALA A 47 -19.83 6.49 16.97
CA ALA A 47 -18.74 7.15 17.71
C ALA A 47 -17.39 6.46 17.47
N VAL A 48 -17.38 5.12 17.42
CA VAL A 48 -16.16 4.33 17.17
C VAL A 48 -15.73 4.46 15.70
N ASP A 49 -16.66 4.42 14.76
CA ASP A 49 -16.36 4.59 13.33
C ASP A 49 -15.72 5.95 13.03
N ILE A 50 -16.20 7.01 13.70
CA ILE A 50 -15.60 8.36 13.63
C ILE A 50 -14.22 8.37 14.29
N ALA A 51 -14.08 7.78 15.48
CA ALA A 51 -12.81 7.74 16.20
C ALA A 51 -11.70 7.00 15.44
N LEU A 52 -12.06 5.96 14.67
CA LEU A 52 -11.12 5.23 13.80
C LEU A 52 -10.70 6.03 12.57
N GLY A 53 -11.41 7.10 12.20
CA GLY A 53 -11.06 8.04 11.13
C GLY A 53 -11.22 7.51 9.69
N ILE A 54 -11.32 6.18 9.52
CA ILE A 54 -11.56 5.52 8.23
C ILE A 54 -13.00 5.01 8.08
N GLY A 55 -13.88 5.29 9.05
CA GLY A 55 -15.28 4.88 9.03
C GLY A 55 -15.55 3.43 9.45
N GLY A 56 -14.63 2.81 10.17
CA GLY A 56 -14.79 1.46 10.70
C GLY A 56 -13.48 0.68 10.77
N VAL A 57 -13.57 -0.65 10.82
CA VAL A 57 -12.41 -1.54 10.86
C VAL A 57 -11.88 -1.88 9.45
N PRO A 58 -10.55 -1.91 9.23
CA PRO A 58 -9.98 -2.10 7.91
C PRO A 58 -10.09 -3.55 7.41
N ARG A 59 -10.51 -3.73 6.15
CA ARG A 59 -10.54 -5.05 5.50
C ARG A 59 -9.13 -5.58 5.26
N GLY A 60 -8.96 -6.90 5.41
CA GLY A 60 -7.69 -7.59 5.15
C GLY A 60 -6.59 -7.30 6.18
N ARG A 61 -6.97 -6.82 7.38
CA ARG A 61 -6.06 -6.54 8.50
C ARG A 61 -6.52 -7.28 9.74
N ILE A 62 -5.59 -7.56 10.64
CA ILE A 62 -5.86 -8.14 11.95
C ILE A 62 -6.20 -7.00 12.92
N ILE A 63 -7.25 -7.19 13.71
CA ILE A 63 -7.73 -6.24 14.72
C ILE A 63 -7.71 -6.97 16.07
N GLU A 64 -7.22 -6.30 17.11
CA GLU A 64 -7.24 -6.79 18.48
C GLU A 64 -8.26 -5.97 19.30
N ILE A 65 -9.09 -6.65 20.08
CA ILE A 65 -10.05 -6.06 21.02
C ILE A 65 -9.87 -6.79 22.34
N TYR A 66 -9.57 -6.05 23.41
CA TYR A 66 -9.36 -6.57 24.76
C TYR A 66 -10.28 -5.87 25.76
#